data_AF-A0A9D4E727-F1
#
_entry.id   AF-A0A9D4E727-F1
#
_cell.length_a   1.000
_cell.length_b   1.000
_cell.length_c   1.000
_cell.angle_alpha   90.00
_cell.angle_beta   90.00
_cell.angle_gamma   90.00
#
_symmetry.space_group_name_H-M   'P 1'
#
loop_
_entity.id
_entity.type
_entity.pdbx_description
1 polymer ?
#
loop_
_entity_poly.entity_id
_entity_poly.type
_entity_poly.pdbx_seq_one_letter_code
_entity_poly.pdbx_strand_id
1 'polypeptide(L)'
;MDIMMEAPQDCTFAFTDGSCLTNPGPTGAGAVLYPPRGDTIRLKRAVTKHGTILLAKLVAVIMVLEEILQHPHLTPVNTIQIFSDRQTVVGILTMG
;
A
#
# COMPACT_ATOMS: atom_id res chain seq x y z
N MET A 1 -18.38 -2.06 5.41
CA MET A 1 -17.84 -1.96 4.02
C MET A 1 -18.09 -0.52 3.55
N ASP A 2 -17.82 0.45 4.44
CA ASP A 2 -18.41 1.80 4.40
C ASP A 2 -17.35 2.91 4.30
N ILE A 3 -16.07 2.57 4.46
CA ILE A 3 -14.95 3.53 4.41
C ILE A 3 -14.86 4.24 3.04
N MET A 4 -15.31 3.57 1.97
CA MET A 4 -15.27 4.13 0.62
C MET A 4 -16.47 5.03 0.29
N MET A 5 -17.55 5.02 1.08
CA MET A 5 -18.76 5.80 0.77
C MET A 5 -18.65 7.28 1.17
N GLU A 6 -17.82 7.62 2.14
CA GLU A 6 -17.63 9.00 2.62
C GLU A 6 -16.40 9.69 2.04
N ALA A 7 -15.61 8.96 1.24
CA ALA A 7 -14.31 9.43 0.88
C ALA A 7 -14.37 10.40 -0.32
N PRO A 8 -13.45 11.39 -0.40
CA PRO A 8 -13.48 12.40 -1.45
C PRO A 8 -13.48 11.76 -2.84
N GLN A 9 -14.31 12.28 -3.75
CA GLN A 9 -14.46 11.75 -5.11
C GLN A 9 -13.15 11.73 -5.92
N ASP A 10 -12.11 12.43 -5.46
CA ASP A 10 -10.80 12.53 -6.10
C ASP A 10 -9.65 11.90 -5.29
N CYS A 11 -9.96 11.01 -4.34
CA CYS A 11 -8.97 10.31 -3.51
C CYS A 11 -8.62 8.94 -4.09
N THR A 12 -7.32 8.59 -4.13
CA THR A 12 -6.91 7.20 -4.38
C THR A 12 -6.85 6.43 -3.07
N PHE A 13 -7.53 5.28 -3.02
CA PHE A 13 -7.43 4.33 -1.90
C PHE A 13 -6.44 3.23 -2.24
N ALA A 14 -5.54 2.94 -1.32
CA ALA A 14 -4.59 1.85 -1.47
C ALA A 14 -4.68 0.89 -0.27
N PHE A 15 -4.87 -0.40 -0.54
CA PHE A 15 -4.83 -1.45 0.47
C PHE A 15 -3.51 -2.20 0.33
N THR A 16 -2.75 -2.27 1.41
CA THR A 16 -1.41 -2.87 1.42
C THR A 16 -1.37 -4.10 2.30
N ASP A 17 -0.65 -5.12 1.86
CA ASP A 17 -0.30 -6.26 2.69
C ASP A 17 1.09 -6.80 2.34
N GLY A 18 1.75 -7.33 3.35
CA GLY A 18 3.04 -7.99 3.25
C GLY A 18 2.92 -9.38 3.87
N SER A 19 3.49 -10.37 3.19
CA SER A 19 3.49 -11.76 3.62
C SER A 19 4.92 -12.24 3.86
N CYS A 20 5.06 -13.20 4.77
CA CYS A 20 6.33 -13.83 5.12
C CYS A 20 6.05 -15.29 5.52
N LEU A 21 6.73 -16.25 4.89
CA LEU A 21 6.48 -17.68 5.14
C LEU A 21 6.96 -18.13 6.54
N THR A 22 8.03 -17.53 7.02
CA THR A 22 8.59 -17.68 8.38
C THR A 22 9.13 -16.32 8.80
N ASN A 23 9.19 -15.95 10.08
CA ASN A 23 9.60 -14.59 10.47
C ASN A 23 10.88 -14.61 11.33
N PRO A 24 12.08 -14.47 10.74
CA PRO A 24 12.38 -14.10 9.35
C PRO A 24 12.33 -15.26 8.34
N GLY A 25 12.20 -14.93 7.05
CA GLY A 25 12.01 -15.88 5.93
C GLY A 25 11.77 -15.20 4.59
N PRO A 26 11.38 -15.96 3.53
CA PRO A 26 11.01 -15.38 2.25
C PRO A 26 9.79 -14.46 2.37
N THR A 27 9.90 -13.25 1.81
CA THR A 27 8.89 -12.19 1.92
C THR A 27 8.34 -11.75 0.56
N GLY A 28 7.06 -11.41 0.56
CA GLY A 28 6.35 -10.81 -0.57
C GLY A 28 5.53 -9.61 -0.13
N ALA A 29 5.34 -8.65 -1.03
CA ALA A 29 4.53 -7.46 -0.82
C ALA A 29 3.47 -7.34 -1.92
N GLY A 30 2.30 -6.86 -1.54
CA GLY A 30 1.18 -6.66 -2.45
C GLY A 30 0.39 -5.40 -2.09
N ALA A 31 -0.18 -4.78 -3.11
CA ALA A 31 -1.09 -3.67 -2.91
C ALA A 31 -2.19 -3.66 -3.97
N VAL A 32 -3.35 -3.10 -3.62
CA VAL A 32 -4.44 -2.83 -4.56
C VAL A 32 -4.80 -1.36 -4.44
N LEU A 33 -4.74 -0.64 -5.57
CA LEU A 33 -5.09 0.77 -5.65
C LEU A 33 -6.42 0.92 -6.38
N TYR A 34 -7.27 1.78 -5.84
CA TYR A 34 -8.52 2.24 -6.42
C TYR A 34 -8.37 3.73 -6.73
N PRO A 35 -7.89 4.09 -7.94
CA PRO A 35 -7.85 5.48 -8.35
C PRO A 35 -9.28 6.02 -8.51
N PRO A 36 -9.49 7.34 -8.34
CA PRO A 36 -10.80 7.97 -8.56
C PRO A 36 -11.27 7.84 -10.01
N ARG A 37 -10.33 7.68 -10.94
CA ARG A 37 -10.59 7.46 -12.36
C ARG A 37 -9.65 6.38 -12.89
N GLY A 38 -10.18 5.48 -13.71
CA GLY A 38 -9.43 4.39 -14.32
C GLY A 38 -9.63 3.07 -13.60
N ASP A 39 -8.84 2.08 -14.02
CA ASP A 39 -8.98 0.70 -13.55
C ASP A 39 -8.28 0.48 -12.21
N THR A 40 -8.73 -0.55 -11.49
CA THR A 40 -8.05 -1.05 -10.30
C THR A 40 -6.65 -1.53 -10.64
N ILE A 41 -5.65 -1.05 -9.90
CA ILE A 41 -4.25 -1.44 -10.09
C ILE A 41 -3.87 -2.46 -9.02
N ARG A 42 -3.23 -3.55 -9.44
CA ARG A 42 -2.78 -4.63 -8.55
C ARG A 42 -1.27 -4.74 -8.63
N LEU A 43 -0.60 -4.40 -7.52
CA LEU A 43 0.85 -4.47 -7.40
C LEU A 43 1.26 -5.73 -6.64
N LYS A 44 2.35 -6.36 -7.08
CA LYS A 44 2.96 -7.51 -6.41
C LYS A 44 4.47 -7.48 -6.58
N ARG A 45 5.22 -7.84 -5.53
CA ARG A 45 6.69 -7.86 -5.54
C ARG A 45 7.21 -8.97 -4.63
N ALA A 46 8.13 -9.77 -5.14
CA ALA A 46 8.99 -10.58 -4.29
C ALA A 46 10.02 -9.65 -3.63
N VAL A 47 10.12 -9.65 -2.31
CA VAL A 47 10.91 -8.65 -1.57
C VAL A 47 12.32 -9.17 -1.28
N THR A 48 12.43 -10.27 -0.53
CA THR A 48 13.72 -10.93 -0.26
C THR A 48 13.52 -12.41 0.10
N LYS A 49 14.56 -13.22 -0.04
CA LYS A 49 14.57 -14.61 0.45
C LYS A 49 14.66 -14.71 1.98
N HIS A 50 15.13 -13.65 2.65
CA HIS A 50 15.28 -13.62 4.10
C HIS A 50 15.02 -12.20 4.61
N GLY A 51 13.82 -11.98 5.14
CA GLY A 51 13.36 -10.71 5.69
C GLY A 51 12.27 -10.93 6.73
N THR A 52 11.88 -9.85 7.41
CA THR A 52 10.80 -9.90 8.40
C THR A 52 9.46 -9.54 7.78
N ILE A 53 8.37 -9.89 8.49
CA ILE A 53 7.02 -9.45 8.10
C ILE A 53 6.88 -7.92 8.07
N LEU A 54 7.60 -7.20 8.95
CA LEU A 54 7.57 -5.73 8.97
C LEU A 54 8.19 -5.15 7.69
N LEU A 55 9.31 -5.71 7.24
CA LEU A 55 9.93 -5.30 5.97
C LEU A 55 8.95 -5.49 4.80
N ALA A 56 8.29 -6.66 4.72
CA ALA A 56 7.32 -6.94 3.67
C ALA A 56 6.18 -5.91 3.63
N LYS A 57 5.63 -5.56 4.80
CA LYS A 57 4.52 -4.60 4.89
C LYS A 57 4.96 -3.15 4.58
N LEU A 58 6.15 -2.74 5.00
CA LEU A 58 6.70 -1.42 4.62
C LEU A 58 6.97 -1.33 3.11
N VAL A 59 7.49 -2.39 2.51
CA VAL A 59 7.69 -2.43 1.04
C VAL A 59 6.36 -2.35 0.28
N ALA A 60 5.29 -2.94 0.81
CA ALA A 60 3.96 -2.80 0.20
C ALA A 60 3.48 -1.33 0.16
N VAL A 61 3.76 -0.55 1.21
CA VAL A 61 3.49 0.90 1.22
C VAL A 61 4.37 1.64 0.23
N ILE A 62 5.67 1.34 0.18
CA ILE A 62 6.60 1.95 -0.78
C ILE A 62 6.14 1.72 -2.22
N MET A 63 5.68 0.51 -2.55
CA MET A 63 5.17 0.19 -3.88
C MET A 63 4.00 1.08 -4.30
N VAL A 64 3.10 1.39 -3.37
CA VAL A 64 1.98 2.30 -3.63
C VAL A 64 2.48 3.72 -3.94
N LEU A 65 3.43 4.22 -3.15
CA LEU A 65 4.01 5.55 -3.35
C LEU A 65 4.79 5.64 -4.66
N GLU A 66 5.58 4.62 -5.00
CA GLU A 66 6.30 4.51 -6.26
C GLU A 66 5.33 4.56 -7.46
N GLU A 67 4.24 3.77 -7.39
CA GLU A 67 3.23 3.71 -8.46
C GLU A 67 2.59 5.08 -8.73
N ILE A 68 2.23 5.81 -7.66
CA ILE A 68 1.61 7.13 -7.78
C ILE A 68 2.60 8.19 -8.28
N LEU A 69 3.85 8.16 -7.81
CA LEU A 69 4.88 9.07 -8.28
C LEU A 69 5.22 8.84 -9.76
N GLN A 70 5.18 7.59 -10.24
CA GLN A 70 5.39 7.25 -11.65
C GLN A 70 4.18 7.56 -12.53
N HIS A 71 2.97 7.52 -11.96
CA HIS A 71 1.72 7.78 -12.66
C HIS A 71 0.88 8.87 -11.96
N PRO A 72 1.30 10.16 -12.02
CA PRO A 72 0.64 11.25 -11.30
C PRO A 72 -0.83 11.45 -11.66
N HIS A 73 -1.24 11.00 -12.85
CA HIS A 73 -2.63 11.08 -13.32
C HIS A 73 -3.58 10.17 -12.54
N LEU A 74 -3.08 9.18 -11.79
CA LEU A 74 -3.88 8.33 -10.92
C LEU A 74 -4.40 9.07 -9.70
N THR A 75 -3.71 10.12 -9.25
CA THR A 75 -4.08 10.95 -8.09
C THR A 75 -4.19 12.41 -8.52
N PRO A 76 -5.29 12.81 -9.20
CA PRO A 76 -5.46 14.17 -9.68
C PRO A 76 -5.49 15.21 -8.55
N VAL A 77 -5.91 14.79 -7.35
CA VAL A 77 -5.71 15.52 -6.10
C VAL A 77 -4.61 14.77 -5.36
N ASN A 78 -3.60 15.49 -4.86
CA ASN A 78 -2.41 14.95 -4.16
C ASN A 78 -2.71 14.18 -2.85
N THR A 79 -3.92 13.63 -2.71
CA THR A 79 -4.40 12.92 -1.54
C THR A 79 -4.48 11.44 -1.85
N ILE A 80 -3.72 10.66 -1.09
CA ILE A 80 -3.78 9.21 -1.05
C ILE A 80 -4.17 8.77 0.36
N GLN A 81 -5.05 7.78 0.45
CA GLN A 81 -5.32 7.06 1.69
C GLN A 81 -4.78 5.64 1.59
N ILE A 82 -3.82 5.31 2.45
CA ILE A 82 -3.21 3.99 2.52
C ILE A 82 -3.73 3.25 3.74
N PHE A 83 -4.31 2.08 3.51
CA PHE A 83 -4.77 1.16 4.53
C PHE A 83 -3.74 0.03 4.70
N SER A 84 -3.34 -0.18 5.96
CA SER A 84 -2.55 -1.33 6.38
C SER A 84 -3.22 -1.95 7.60
N ASP A 85 -3.29 -3.28 7.62
CA ASP A 85 -3.80 -4.09 8.74
C ASP A 85 -2.84 -4.13 9.94
N ARG A 86 -1.63 -3.56 9.83
CA ARG A 86 -0.59 -3.65 10.86
C ARG A 86 -0.37 -2.31 11.56
N GLN A 87 -0.79 -2.25 12.83
CA GLN A 87 -0.62 -1.07 13.69
C GLN A 87 0.82 -0.54 13.75
N THR A 88 1.84 -1.42 13.73
CA THR A 88 3.25 -1.01 13.71
C THR A 88 3.60 -0.19 12.47
N VAL A 89 3.07 -0.55 11.29
CA VAL A 89 3.31 0.18 10.04
C VAL A 89 2.65 1.54 10.10
N VAL A 90 1.38 1.59 10.52
CA VAL A 90 0.66 2.85 10.73
C VAL A 90 1.44 3.74 11.69
N GLY A 91 1.83 3.22 12.85
CA GLY A 91 2.58 3.97 13.86
C GLY A 91 3.91 4.54 13.36
N ILE A 92 4.71 3.75 12.63
CA ILE A 92 5.97 4.22 12.02
C ILE A 92 5.72 5.40 11.08
N LEU A 93 4.64 5.35 10.31
CA LEU A 93 4.35 6.33 9.26
C LEU A 93 3.62 7.59 9.77
N THR A 94 2.95 7.52 10.92
CA THR A 94 2.15 8.63 11.46
C THR A 94 2.75 9.33 12.67
N MET A 95 3.76 8.75 13.34
CA MET A 95 4.38 9.32 14.54
C MET A 95 5.70 10.06 14.28
N GLY A 96 5.91 10.51 13.03
CA GLY A 96 7.07 11.31 12.62
C GLY A 96 6.97 12.79 13.00
#